data_AF-A0A955TKL4-F1
#
_entry.id   AF-A0A955TKL4-F1
#
_cell.length_a   1.000
_cell.length_b   1.000
_cell.length_c   1.000
_cell.angle_alpha   90.00
_cell.angle_beta   90.00
_cell.angle_gamma   90.00
#
_symmetry.space_group_name_H-M   'P 1'
#
loop_
_entity.id
_entity.type
_entity.pdbx_description
1 polymer ?
#
loop_
_entity_poly.entity_id
_entity_poly.type
_entity_poly.pdbx_seq_one_letter_code
_entity_poly.pdbx_strand_id
1 'polypeptide(L)'
;MKRLVVVLAIIFFLIIAMFLPQVPGFTVTHMAKTGLVVDSETGKPMPNVIVIASGWASQGPVFFGQASYNQLYRIVTRTDSEGRYRIPSNWDNWTIAAPGFDYQMGWAITVFKTGYAVVGDDEAWSFDGYGRANHFPLSGLVVPKFSVRGGFVEVEPIKVYKPTLSLDEAAVYYSGIKNVGHPHPLSTEVGDIEIRTEGYDLLAPWVCSTDPSAEVSWSAVASLMGFSANRHEAFKLFEKLDPGVSTAGADQMRKTSAKIACEVITSGRDLP
;
A
#
# COMPACT_ATOMS: atom_id res chain seq x y z
N MET A 1 55.99 -11.37 -1.96
CA MET A 1 54.96 -10.43 -2.48
C MET A 1 53.94 -11.09 -3.41
N LYS A 2 54.31 -11.73 -4.54
CA LYS A 2 53.33 -12.30 -5.51
C LYS A 2 52.27 -13.23 -4.87
N ARG A 3 52.68 -14.15 -3.98
CA ARG A 3 51.74 -15.07 -3.29
C ARG A 3 50.75 -14.36 -2.36
N LEU A 4 51.19 -13.33 -1.63
CA LEU A 4 50.33 -12.54 -0.74
C LEU A 4 49.28 -11.75 -1.54
N VAL A 5 49.70 -11.14 -2.67
CA VAL A 5 48.79 -10.41 -3.57
C VAL A 5 47.70 -11.33 -4.13
N VAL A 6 48.07 -12.56 -4.53
CA VAL A 6 47.09 -13.56 -5.02
C VAL A 6 46.10 -13.96 -3.93
N VAL A 7 46.57 -14.20 -2.70
CA VAL A 7 45.69 -14.52 -1.57
C VAL A 7 44.72 -13.38 -1.26
N LEU A 8 45.19 -12.13 -1.24
CA LEU A 8 44.34 -10.97 -1.03
C LEU A 8 43.31 -10.80 -2.16
N ALA A 9 43.69 -11.04 -3.41
CA ALA A 9 42.76 -10.99 -4.54
C ALA A 9 41.66 -12.06 -4.44
N ILE A 10 42.00 -13.27 -4.01
CA ILE A 10 41.02 -14.35 -3.78
C ILE A 10 40.06 -13.98 -2.65
N ILE A 11 40.58 -13.50 -1.52
CA ILE A 11 39.73 -13.06 -0.39
C ILE A 11 38.79 -11.94 -0.84
N PHE A 12 39.30 -10.95 -1.57
CA PHE A 12 38.49 -9.86 -2.10
C PHE A 12 37.42 -10.35 -3.08
N PHE A 13 37.77 -11.26 -3.99
CA PHE A 13 36.82 -11.87 -4.91
C PHE A 13 35.71 -12.64 -4.17
N LEU A 14 36.07 -13.43 -3.15
CA LEU A 14 35.11 -14.15 -2.33
C LEU A 14 34.17 -13.18 -1.58
N ILE A 15 34.70 -12.07 -1.06
CA ILE A 15 33.89 -11.03 -0.43
C ILE A 15 32.88 -10.47 -1.42
N ILE A 16 33.30 -10.06 -2.63
CA ILE A 16 32.37 -9.57 -3.66
C ILE A 16 31.34 -10.63 -4.04
N ALA A 17 31.78 -11.87 -4.26
CA ALA A 17 30.92 -12.97 -4.66
C ALA A 17 29.80 -13.25 -3.65
N MET A 18 30.05 -13.03 -2.35
CA MET A 18 29.03 -13.16 -1.30
C MET A 18 27.90 -12.12 -1.40
N PHE A 19 28.14 -10.95 -1.99
CA PHE A 19 27.10 -9.91 -2.17
C PHE A 19 26.43 -9.92 -3.55
N LEU A 20 27.02 -10.61 -4.55
CA LEU A 20 26.49 -10.65 -5.92
C LEU A 20 25.00 -11.02 -6.03
N PRO A 21 24.44 -11.96 -5.25
CA PRO A 21 23.01 -12.28 -5.33
C PRO A 21 22.09 -11.09 -4.99
N GLN A 22 22.55 -10.15 -4.15
CA GLN A 22 21.76 -8.99 -3.73
C GLN A 22 21.80 -7.84 -4.77
N VAL A 23 22.84 -7.78 -5.61
CA VAL A 23 23.09 -6.66 -6.54
C VAL A 23 21.97 -6.48 -7.58
N PRO A 24 21.42 -7.54 -8.23
CA PRO A 24 20.34 -7.37 -9.20
C PRO A 24 19.05 -6.81 -8.56
N GLY A 25 18.61 -7.40 -7.44
CA GLY A 25 17.42 -6.94 -6.72
C GLY A 25 17.58 -5.50 -6.21
N PHE A 26 18.77 -5.18 -5.70
CA PHE A 26 19.16 -3.83 -5.33
C PHE A 26 19.05 -2.85 -6.50
N THR A 27 19.66 -3.18 -7.63
CA THR A 27 19.70 -2.32 -8.82
C THR A 27 18.29 -2.05 -9.33
N VAL A 28 17.48 -3.10 -9.53
CA VAL A 28 16.10 -2.97 -10.03
C VAL A 28 15.23 -2.15 -9.06
N THR A 29 15.43 -2.33 -7.76
CA THR A 29 14.70 -1.56 -6.73
C THR A 29 15.03 -0.06 -6.80
N HIS A 30 16.29 0.32 -7.06
CA HIS A 30 16.69 1.73 -7.12
C HIS A 30 16.57 2.38 -8.50
N MET A 31 16.33 1.60 -9.56
CA MET A 31 16.08 2.15 -10.90
C MET A 31 14.77 2.95 -10.95
N ALA A 32 14.75 3.99 -11.78
CA ALA A 32 13.51 4.69 -12.09
C ALA A 32 12.48 3.71 -12.66
N LYS A 33 11.21 3.84 -12.26
CA LYS A 33 10.11 3.02 -12.77
C LYS A 33 9.17 3.88 -13.58
N THR A 34 8.67 3.34 -14.67
CA THR A 34 7.65 3.95 -15.52
C THR A 34 6.63 2.89 -15.87
N GLY A 35 5.41 3.32 -16.16
CA GLY A 35 4.36 2.42 -16.56
C GLY A 35 3.13 3.18 -17.04
N LEU A 36 2.08 2.40 -17.27
CA LEU A 36 0.81 2.87 -17.79
C LEU A 36 -0.31 2.32 -16.90
N VAL A 37 -1.32 3.13 -16.62
CA VAL A 37 -2.57 2.68 -16.02
C VAL A 37 -3.65 2.66 -17.09
N VAL A 38 -4.36 1.55 -17.20
CA VAL A 38 -5.42 1.37 -18.18
C VAL A 38 -6.69 0.83 -17.54
N ASP A 39 -7.82 1.27 -18.06
CA ASP A 39 -9.12 0.67 -17.78
C ASP A 39 -9.18 -0.70 -18.46
N SER A 40 -9.46 -1.76 -17.70
CA SER A 40 -9.37 -3.15 -18.17
C SER A 40 -10.44 -3.51 -19.19
N GLU A 41 -11.60 -2.84 -19.13
CA GLU A 41 -12.73 -3.08 -20.03
C GLU A 41 -12.50 -2.40 -21.38
N THR A 42 -12.08 -1.14 -21.34
CA THR A 42 -11.94 -0.31 -22.54
C THR A 42 -10.54 -0.36 -23.15
N GLY A 43 -9.53 -0.80 -22.39
CA GLY A 43 -8.12 -0.75 -22.74
C GLY A 43 -7.55 0.68 -22.84
N LYS A 44 -8.32 1.70 -22.47
CA LYS A 44 -7.93 3.10 -22.59
C LYS A 44 -7.02 3.53 -21.45
N PRO A 45 -6.03 4.39 -21.70
CA PRO A 45 -5.23 4.97 -20.64
C PRO A 45 -6.07 5.81 -19.67
N MET A 46 -5.70 5.78 -18.39
CA MET A 46 -6.43 6.47 -17.33
C MET A 46 -5.61 7.63 -16.73
N PRO A 47 -5.98 8.88 -17.04
CA PRO A 47 -5.29 10.04 -16.50
C PRO A 47 -5.69 10.35 -15.05
N ASN A 48 -4.83 11.09 -14.34
CA ASN A 48 -5.04 11.56 -12.97
C ASN A 48 -5.30 10.45 -11.92
N VAL A 49 -4.84 9.23 -12.18
CA VAL A 49 -4.86 8.12 -11.22
C VAL A 49 -3.69 8.30 -10.25
N ILE A 50 -3.93 8.18 -8.94
CA ILE A 50 -2.86 8.20 -7.96
C ILE A 50 -2.08 6.90 -8.06
N VAL A 51 -0.76 6.99 -8.16
CA VAL A 51 0.16 5.85 -8.20
C VAL A 51 0.97 5.85 -6.91
N ILE A 52 0.95 4.72 -6.19
CA ILE A 52 1.65 4.51 -4.93
C ILE A 52 2.77 3.51 -5.18
N ALA A 53 4.01 3.96 -5.03
CA ALA A 53 5.19 3.11 -5.11
C ALA A 53 5.81 2.94 -3.73
N SER A 54 6.11 1.70 -3.35
CA SER A 54 6.73 1.37 -2.07
C SER A 54 7.93 0.46 -2.32
N GLY A 55 9.01 0.67 -1.57
CA GLY A 55 10.16 -0.22 -1.55
C GLY A 55 10.39 -0.71 -0.15
N TRP A 56 10.83 -1.94 -0.05
CA TRP A 56 11.03 -2.60 1.22
C TRP A 56 12.24 -3.51 1.18
N ALA A 57 12.78 -3.73 2.37
CA ALA A 57 13.80 -4.70 2.64
C ALA A 57 13.33 -5.58 3.80
N SER A 58 13.53 -6.88 3.68
CA SER A 58 13.41 -7.82 4.79
C SER A 58 14.74 -8.50 5.04
N GLN A 59 15.05 -8.76 6.30
CA GLN A 59 16.21 -9.57 6.69
C GLN A 59 15.74 -10.69 7.62
N GLY A 60 16.12 -11.92 7.29
CA GLY A 60 15.97 -13.07 8.17
C GLY A 60 16.96 -13.00 9.35
N PRO A 61 16.69 -13.74 10.45
CA PRO A 61 17.63 -13.85 11.57
C PRO A 61 18.88 -14.66 11.15
N VAL A 62 20.04 -14.33 11.72
CA VAL A 62 21.31 -15.07 11.44
C VAL A 62 21.31 -16.47 12.07
N PHE A 63 20.65 -16.64 13.21
CA PHE A 63 20.60 -17.91 13.95
C PHE A 63 19.19 -18.18 14.48
N PHE A 64 18.69 -17.32 15.37
CA PHE A 64 17.36 -17.36 15.97
C PHE A 64 16.88 -15.93 16.22
N GLY A 65 15.62 -15.62 15.93
CA GLY A 65 15.06 -14.29 16.14
C GLY A 65 13.92 -13.95 15.19
N GLN A 66 13.36 -12.75 15.33
CA GLN A 66 12.35 -12.23 14.41
C GLN A 66 13.02 -11.65 13.16
N ALA A 67 12.46 -11.96 11.99
CA ALA A 67 12.82 -11.24 10.77
C ALA A 67 12.40 -9.77 10.92
N SER A 68 13.21 -8.85 10.39
CA SER A 68 12.82 -7.43 10.38
C SER A 68 12.40 -7.01 8.98
N TYR A 69 11.35 -6.20 8.91
CA TYR A 69 10.89 -5.55 7.69
C TYR A 69 11.14 -4.05 7.82
N ASN A 70 11.84 -3.49 6.86
CA ASN A 70 12.14 -2.06 6.76
C ASN A 70 11.52 -1.52 5.49
N GLN A 71 10.62 -0.58 5.64
CA GLN A 71 10.22 0.25 4.51
C GLN A 71 11.41 1.13 4.14
N LEU A 72 11.87 1.00 2.90
CA LEU A 72 12.98 1.80 2.39
C LEU A 72 12.48 3.19 2.00
N TYR A 73 11.32 3.25 1.36
CA TYR A 73 10.78 4.49 0.81
C TYR A 73 9.31 4.32 0.40
N ARG A 74 8.65 5.45 0.16
CA ARG A 74 7.33 5.51 -0.47
C ARG A 74 7.22 6.78 -1.29
N ILE A 75 6.68 6.66 -2.49
CA ILE A 75 6.43 7.77 -3.40
C ILE A 75 4.98 7.70 -3.84
N VAL A 76 4.30 8.84 -3.79
CA VAL A 76 2.96 9.01 -4.34
C VAL A 76 3.05 10.01 -5.48
N THR A 77 2.54 9.62 -6.64
CA THR A 77 2.49 10.48 -7.85
C THR A 77 1.15 10.30 -8.56
N ARG A 78 0.96 10.94 -9.71
CA ARG A 78 -0.21 10.77 -10.55
C ARG A 78 0.15 10.37 -11.97
N THR A 79 -0.79 9.74 -12.65
CA THR A 79 -0.71 9.54 -14.09
C THR A 79 -0.98 10.85 -14.84
N ASP A 80 -0.27 11.05 -15.94
CA ASP A 80 -0.47 12.16 -16.87
C ASP A 80 -1.70 11.96 -17.77
N SER A 81 -1.91 12.86 -18.74
CA SER A 81 -3.03 12.80 -19.69
C SER A 81 -3.05 11.53 -20.56
N GLU A 82 -1.92 10.84 -20.70
CA GLU A 82 -1.78 9.58 -21.42
C GLU A 82 -1.82 8.36 -20.49
N GLY A 83 -2.21 8.55 -19.21
CA GLY A 83 -2.26 7.49 -18.22
C GLY A 83 -0.89 6.97 -17.79
N ARG A 84 0.21 7.64 -18.15
CA ARG A 84 1.58 7.23 -17.82
C ARG A 84 2.02 7.83 -16.50
N TYR A 85 2.85 7.10 -15.78
CA TYR A 85 3.48 7.58 -14.56
C TYR A 85 4.99 7.37 -14.60
N ARG A 86 5.71 8.17 -13.81
CA ARG A 86 7.14 8.01 -13.59
C ARG A 86 7.46 8.11 -12.10
N ILE A 87 8.14 7.10 -11.60
CA ILE A 87 8.75 7.06 -10.29
C ILE A 87 10.25 7.30 -10.48
N PRO A 88 10.82 8.37 -9.90
CA PRO A 88 12.24 8.70 -10.07
C PRO A 88 13.17 7.66 -9.41
N SER A 89 14.47 7.75 -9.68
CA SER A 89 15.51 6.84 -9.15
C SER A 89 16.17 7.32 -7.86
N ASN A 90 15.71 8.44 -7.28
CA ASN A 90 16.32 9.09 -6.10
C ASN A 90 15.89 8.44 -4.78
N TRP A 91 15.95 7.10 -4.72
CA TRP A 91 15.63 6.36 -3.52
C TRP A 91 16.89 6.32 -2.63
N ASP A 92 16.96 7.19 -1.63
CA ASP A 92 18.23 7.47 -0.93
C ASP A 92 18.53 6.53 0.25
N ASN A 93 17.57 5.67 0.65
CA ASN A 93 17.78 4.70 1.73
C ASN A 93 18.44 3.42 1.21
N TRP A 94 19.78 3.46 1.17
CA TRP A 94 20.62 2.30 0.91
C TRP A 94 20.77 1.47 2.18
N THR A 95 20.40 0.20 2.11
CA THR A 95 20.75 -0.78 3.15
C THR A 95 21.15 -2.08 2.47
N ILE A 96 22.36 -2.57 2.73
CA ILE A 96 22.83 -3.89 2.28
C ILE A 96 23.00 -4.73 3.54
N ALA A 97 22.45 -5.94 3.55
CA ALA A 97 22.67 -6.83 4.68
C ALA A 97 24.05 -7.48 4.61
N ALA A 98 24.60 -7.78 5.78
CA ALA A 98 25.84 -8.54 5.87
C ALA A 98 25.68 -9.94 5.25
N PRO A 99 26.78 -10.58 4.79
CA PRO A 99 26.74 -11.95 4.29
C PRO A 99 26.19 -12.91 5.34
N GLY A 100 25.38 -13.88 4.91
CA GLY A 100 24.75 -14.88 5.79
C GLY A 100 23.36 -14.51 6.30
N PHE A 101 22.88 -13.29 6.03
CA PHE A 101 21.48 -12.93 6.20
C PHE A 101 20.68 -13.31 4.94
N ASP A 102 19.50 -13.88 5.12
CA ASP A 102 18.51 -13.98 4.04
C ASP A 102 17.88 -12.61 3.84
N TYR A 103 18.53 -11.79 3.01
CA TYR A 103 18.12 -10.43 2.73
C TYR A 103 17.35 -10.36 1.42
N GLN A 104 16.13 -9.86 1.51
CA GLN A 104 15.27 -9.69 0.35
C GLN A 104 14.95 -8.21 0.21
N MET A 105 15.10 -7.71 -1.01
CA MET A 105 14.60 -6.41 -1.39
C MET A 105 13.46 -6.60 -2.36
N GLY A 106 12.42 -5.78 -2.20
CA GLY A 106 11.32 -5.75 -3.11
C GLY A 106 10.74 -4.35 -3.24
N TRP A 107 9.86 -4.22 -4.20
CA TRP A 107 9.09 -3.01 -4.40
C TRP A 107 7.72 -3.40 -4.93
N ALA A 108 6.73 -2.55 -4.67
CA ALA A 108 5.39 -2.68 -5.19
C ALA A 108 4.98 -1.35 -5.82
N ILE A 109 4.19 -1.41 -6.88
CA ILE A 109 3.49 -0.25 -7.44
C ILE A 109 2.03 -0.63 -7.55
N THR A 110 1.19 0.10 -6.84
CA THR A 110 -0.26 0.00 -6.95
C THR A 110 -0.83 1.37 -7.34
N VAL A 111 -2.14 1.39 -7.56
CA VAL A 111 -2.86 2.60 -7.92
C VAL A 111 -4.07 2.80 -7.02
N PHE A 112 -4.35 4.06 -6.70
CA PHE A 112 -5.53 4.46 -5.96
C PHE A 112 -6.40 5.32 -6.89
N LYS A 113 -7.60 4.83 -7.17
CA LYS A 113 -8.64 5.60 -7.86
C LYS A 113 -9.99 5.18 -7.31
N THR A 114 -10.74 6.15 -6.78
CA THR A 114 -12.08 5.88 -6.27
C THR A 114 -13.02 5.34 -7.35
N GLY A 115 -13.79 4.31 -6.98
CA GLY A 115 -14.66 3.57 -7.89
C GLY A 115 -13.94 2.52 -8.76
N TYR A 116 -12.64 2.30 -8.55
CA TYR A 116 -11.84 1.34 -9.30
C TYR A 116 -11.01 0.43 -8.38
N ALA A 117 -10.76 -0.80 -8.82
CA ALA A 117 -9.85 -1.75 -8.19
C ALA A 117 -8.82 -2.28 -9.20
N VAL A 118 -7.65 -2.70 -8.71
CA VAL A 118 -6.61 -3.31 -9.55
C VAL A 118 -7.01 -4.74 -9.90
N VAL A 119 -6.91 -5.10 -11.18
CA VAL A 119 -7.19 -6.47 -11.64
C VAL A 119 -6.23 -7.44 -10.96
N GLY A 120 -6.78 -8.48 -10.34
CA GLY A 120 -6.03 -9.50 -9.59
C GLY A 120 -5.96 -9.24 -8.09
N ASP A 121 -6.33 -8.04 -7.61
CA ASP A 121 -6.49 -7.82 -6.17
C ASP A 121 -7.66 -8.63 -5.61
N ASP A 122 -8.72 -8.81 -6.38
CA ASP A 122 -9.92 -9.58 -6.05
C ASP A 122 -9.65 -11.08 -5.83
N GLU A 123 -8.64 -11.64 -6.49
CA GLU A 123 -8.26 -13.04 -6.32
C GLU A 123 -7.63 -13.33 -4.95
N ALA A 124 -6.89 -12.38 -4.41
CA ALA A 124 -6.35 -12.50 -3.06
C ALA A 124 -7.28 -11.93 -2.02
N TRP A 125 -8.07 -10.93 -2.37
CA TRP A 125 -8.91 -10.21 -1.45
C TRP A 125 -10.28 -10.89 -1.36
N SER A 126 -10.40 -11.88 -0.46
CA SER A 126 -11.70 -12.39 -0.06
C SER A 126 -12.21 -11.67 1.20
N PHE A 127 -13.51 -11.40 1.20
CA PHE A 127 -14.22 -10.97 2.39
C PHE A 127 -14.93 -12.19 2.98
N ASP A 128 -14.78 -12.38 4.28
CA ASP A 128 -15.71 -13.27 4.97
C ASP A 128 -17.11 -12.65 5.01
N GLY A 129 -18.12 -13.42 5.44
CA GLY A 129 -19.50 -12.94 5.57
C GLY A 129 -19.69 -11.78 6.58
N TYR A 130 -18.60 -11.29 7.19
CA TYR A 130 -18.55 -10.21 8.16
C TYR A 130 -17.80 -8.98 7.64
N GLY A 131 -17.41 -8.96 6.36
CA GLY A 131 -16.71 -7.85 5.74
C GLY A 131 -15.24 -7.73 6.16
N ARG A 132 -14.65 -8.77 6.77
CA ARG A 132 -13.22 -8.80 7.05
C ARG A 132 -12.48 -9.25 5.81
N ALA A 133 -11.52 -8.43 5.39
CA ALA A 133 -10.54 -8.86 4.42
C ALA A 133 -9.65 -9.94 5.04
N ASN A 134 -9.67 -11.15 4.47
CA ASN A 134 -8.77 -12.22 4.90
C ASN A 134 -7.32 -11.96 4.44
N HIS A 135 -7.13 -11.04 3.49
CA HIS A 135 -5.83 -10.74 2.89
C HIS A 135 -5.72 -9.26 2.47
N PHE A 136 -4.49 -8.83 2.21
CA PHE A 136 -4.14 -7.50 1.67
C PHE A 136 -4.21 -7.51 0.13
N PRO A 137 -4.30 -6.34 -0.53
CA PRO A 137 -4.33 -6.29 -1.99
C PRO A 137 -2.95 -6.68 -2.52
N LEU A 138 -2.90 -7.67 -3.43
CA LEU A 138 -1.63 -8.18 -3.96
C LEU A 138 -0.82 -7.10 -4.64
N SER A 139 -1.49 -6.16 -5.31
CA SER A 139 -0.86 -5.02 -5.98
C SER A 139 0.01 -4.19 -5.04
N GLY A 140 -0.30 -4.19 -3.73
CA GLY A 140 0.46 -3.51 -2.69
C GLY A 140 1.64 -4.30 -2.12
N LEU A 141 1.74 -5.60 -2.41
CA LEU A 141 2.70 -6.52 -1.79
C LEU A 141 3.68 -7.15 -2.78
N VAL A 142 3.24 -7.36 -4.03
CA VAL A 142 3.97 -8.13 -5.03
C VAL A 142 4.69 -7.20 -6.00
N VAL A 143 5.90 -7.58 -6.40
CA VAL A 143 6.61 -6.93 -7.50
C VAL A 143 5.82 -7.16 -8.79
N PRO A 144 5.28 -6.11 -9.43
CA PRO A 144 4.52 -6.28 -10.66
C PRO A 144 5.43 -6.82 -11.76
N LYS A 145 4.87 -7.45 -12.79
CA LYS A 145 5.66 -7.86 -13.95
C LYS A 145 6.31 -6.64 -14.61
N PHE A 146 7.56 -6.79 -15.04
CA PHE A 146 8.32 -5.68 -15.60
C PHE A 146 9.35 -6.14 -16.63
N SER A 147 9.84 -5.17 -17.42
CA SER A 147 11.01 -5.33 -18.28
C SER A 147 12.05 -4.24 -17.96
N VAL A 148 13.33 -4.59 -18.07
CA VAL A 148 14.43 -3.63 -17.87
C VAL A 148 14.82 -3.04 -19.22
N ARG A 149 14.78 -1.71 -19.34
CA ARG A 149 15.11 -0.98 -20.58
C ARG A 149 16.15 0.10 -20.29
N GLY A 150 17.42 -0.26 -20.43
CA GLY A 150 18.53 0.67 -20.18
C GLY A 150 18.54 1.15 -18.72
N GLY A 151 18.27 2.43 -18.50
CA GLY A 151 18.28 3.08 -17.18
C GLY A 151 16.96 3.06 -16.40
N PHE A 152 15.91 2.42 -16.93
CA PHE A 152 14.60 2.37 -16.29
C PHE A 152 13.96 0.98 -16.33
N VAL A 153 13.05 0.77 -15.39
CA VAL A 153 12.14 -0.38 -15.33
C VAL A 153 10.81 0.03 -15.94
N GLU A 154 10.39 -0.64 -17.01
CA GLU A 154 9.05 -0.50 -17.59
C GLU A 154 8.15 -1.57 -16.97
N VAL A 155 7.22 -1.14 -16.13
CA VAL A 155 6.22 -1.99 -15.49
C VAL A 155 5.13 -2.32 -16.51
N GLU A 156 4.68 -3.57 -16.53
CA GLU A 156 3.52 -3.95 -17.34
C GLU A 156 2.31 -3.07 -16.98
N PRO A 157 1.42 -2.76 -17.95
CA PRO A 157 0.28 -1.89 -17.69
C PRO A 157 -0.54 -2.36 -16.48
N ILE A 158 -0.73 -1.48 -15.50
CA ILE A 158 -1.59 -1.72 -14.35
C ILE A 158 -3.03 -1.57 -14.83
N LYS A 159 -3.75 -2.68 -14.83
CA LYS A 159 -5.15 -2.72 -15.25
C LYS A 159 -6.04 -2.47 -14.05
N VAL A 160 -7.02 -1.60 -14.21
CA VAL A 160 -8.05 -1.36 -13.20
C VAL A 160 -9.43 -1.55 -13.80
N TYR A 161 -10.40 -1.95 -12.98
CA TYR A 161 -11.78 -2.17 -13.37
C TYR A 161 -12.72 -1.51 -12.36
N LYS A 162 -14.00 -1.38 -12.69
CA LYS A 162 -15.02 -0.89 -11.75
C LYS A 162 -15.63 -2.07 -11.00
N PRO A 163 -15.26 -2.31 -9.73
CA PRO A 163 -15.81 -3.42 -8.98
C PRO A 163 -17.23 -3.11 -8.48
N THR A 164 -18.00 -4.17 -8.22
CA THR A 164 -19.25 -4.08 -7.45
C THR A 164 -18.94 -4.41 -6.01
N LEU A 165 -18.55 -3.41 -5.22
CA LEU A 165 -18.27 -3.55 -3.79
C LEU A 165 -19.45 -3.04 -2.97
N SER A 166 -19.71 -3.66 -1.82
CA SER A 166 -20.50 -3.06 -0.75
C SER A 166 -19.71 -1.95 -0.04
N LEU A 167 -20.38 -1.16 0.81
CA LEU A 167 -19.73 -0.10 1.59
C LEU A 167 -18.56 -0.65 2.44
N ASP A 168 -18.79 -1.78 3.12
CA ASP A 168 -17.78 -2.41 3.97
C ASP A 168 -16.57 -2.84 3.14
N GLU A 169 -16.83 -3.51 2.03
CA GLU A 169 -15.78 -3.99 1.13
C GLU A 169 -14.96 -2.84 0.54
N ALA A 170 -15.64 -1.78 0.08
CA ALA A 170 -15.01 -0.58 -0.43
C ALA A 170 -14.14 0.10 0.65
N ALA A 171 -14.68 0.29 1.86
CA ALA A 171 -13.96 0.93 2.95
C ALA A 171 -12.66 0.19 3.26
N VAL A 172 -12.71 -1.14 3.42
CA VAL A 172 -11.53 -1.94 3.74
C VAL A 172 -10.56 -1.98 2.55
N TYR A 173 -11.04 -2.17 1.32
CA TYR A 173 -10.21 -2.20 0.11
C TYR A 173 -9.38 -0.92 -0.07
N TYR A 174 -10.05 0.24 -0.13
CA TYR A 174 -9.37 1.52 -0.33
C TYR A 174 -8.45 1.87 0.85
N SER A 175 -8.80 1.46 2.07
CA SER A 175 -7.91 1.61 3.24
C SER A 175 -6.65 0.75 3.09
N GLY A 176 -6.78 -0.48 2.60
CA GLY A 176 -5.66 -1.37 2.29
C GLY A 176 -4.69 -0.74 1.28
N ILE A 177 -5.23 -0.27 0.14
CA ILE A 177 -4.43 0.38 -0.91
C ILE A 177 -3.75 1.65 -0.41
N LYS A 178 -4.46 2.54 0.30
CA LYS A 178 -3.88 3.76 0.89
C LYS A 178 -2.69 3.46 1.79
N ASN A 179 -2.76 2.36 2.55
CA ASN A 179 -1.74 1.97 3.51
C ASN A 179 -0.54 1.24 2.89
N VAL A 180 -0.49 1.09 1.55
CA VAL A 180 0.67 0.52 0.87
C VAL A 180 1.91 1.37 1.14
N GLY A 181 2.97 0.71 1.61
CA GLY A 181 4.17 1.37 2.12
C GLY A 181 3.91 2.13 3.43
N HIS A 182 3.04 1.62 4.30
CA HIS A 182 2.88 2.02 5.69
C HIS A 182 3.12 3.51 5.99
N PRO A 183 2.41 4.44 5.31
CA PRO A 183 2.59 5.86 5.57
C PRO A 183 2.30 6.16 7.04
N HIS A 184 2.99 7.15 7.60
CA HIS A 184 2.71 7.58 8.96
C HIS A 184 1.22 7.97 9.06
N PRO A 185 0.46 7.51 10.09
CA PRO A 185 -0.97 7.78 10.18
C PRO A 185 -1.36 9.27 10.17
N LEU A 186 -0.42 10.13 10.56
CA LEU A 186 -0.55 11.59 10.56
C LEU A 186 0.30 12.26 9.46
N SER A 187 0.67 11.52 8.41
CA SER A 187 1.47 12.05 7.30
C SER A 187 0.76 13.24 6.66
N THR A 188 1.48 14.35 6.53
CA THR A 188 1.04 15.58 5.86
C THR A 188 1.64 15.73 4.46
N GLU A 189 2.24 14.66 3.93
CA GLU A 189 2.68 14.64 2.53
C GLU A 189 1.48 14.85 1.59
N VAL A 190 1.69 15.62 0.52
CA VAL A 190 0.62 16.02 -0.40
C VAL A 190 -0.13 14.82 -0.96
N GLY A 191 0.59 13.78 -1.40
CA GLY A 191 -0.03 12.56 -1.92
C GLY A 191 -0.87 11.80 -0.90
N ASP A 192 -0.49 11.82 0.38
CA ASP A 192 -1.26 11.18 1.45
C ASP A 192 -2.54 11.95 1.79
N ILE A 193 -2.46 13.28 1.74
CA ILE A 193 -3.64 14.14 1.87
C ILE A 193 -4.59 13.87 0.71
N GLU A 194 -4.08 13.83 -0.53
CA GLU A 194 -4.90 13.57 -1.72
C GLU A 194 -5.60 12.21 -1.68
N ILE A 195 -4.90 11.13 -1.31
CA ILE A 195 -5.53 9.80 -1.17
C ILE A 195 -6.63 9.83 -0.10
N ARG A 196 -6.37 10.49 1.04
CA ARG A 196 -7.38 10.61 2.10
C ARG A 196 -8.59 11.43 1.66
N THR A 197 -8.38 12.52 0.92
CA THR A 197 -9.44 13.36 0.36
C THR A 197 -10.25 12.59 -0.67
N GLU A 198 -9.62 11.95 -1.66
CA GLU A 198 -10.35 11.17 -2.66
C GLU A 198 -11.17 10.04 -2.00
N GLY A 199 -10.58 9.28 -1.07
CA GLY A 199 -11.31 8.23 -0.36
C GLY A 199 -12.46 8.76 0.52
N TYR A 200 -12.29 9.94 1.14
CA TYR A 200 -13.34 10.63 1.88
C TYR A 200 -14.51 11.01 0.97
N ASP A 201 -14.22 11.64 -0.18
CA ASP A 201 -15.23 12.10 -1.15
C ASP A 201 -16.09 10.94 -1.69
N LEU A 202 -15.53 9.73 -1.76
CA LEU A 202 -16.28 8.53 -2.12
C LEU A 202 -17.09 7.96 -0.95
N LEU A 203 -16.44 7.74 0.20
CA LEU A 203 -16.98 6.90 1.27
C LEU A 203 -17.90 7.67 2.21
N ALA A 204 -17.65 8.96 2.46
CA ALA A 204 -18.45 9.75 3.40
C ALA A 204 -19.91 9.94 2.93
N PRO A 205 -20.19 10.36 1.68
CA PRO A 205 -21.57 10.44 1.19
C PRO A 205 -22.29 9.09 1.23
N TRP A 206 -21.57 8.01 0.94
CA TRP A 206 -22.14 6.67 0.89
C TRP A 206 -22.58 6.17 2.27
N VAL A 207 -21.71 6.23 3.28
CA VAL A 207 -22.08 5.82 4.65
C VAL A 207 -23.13 6.75 5.25
N CYS A 208 -23.08 8.05 4.96
CA CYS A 208 -24.02 9.02 5.52
C CYS A 208 -25.39 9.03 4.85
N SER A 209 -25.52 8.45 3.65
CA SER A 209 -26.83 8.23 2.99
C SER A 209 -27.41 6.84 3.24
N THR A 210 -26.64 5.93 3.86
CA THR A 210 -27.13 4.62 4.29
C THR A 210 -28.13 4.80 5.44
N ASP A 211 -29.12 3.91 5.56
CA ASP A 211 -30.06 3.92 6.68
C ASP A 211 -29.28 4.06 8.00
N PRO A 212 -29.55 5.08 8.84
CA PRO A 212 -28.79 5.32 10.06
C PRO A 212 -28.73 4.12 11.02
N SER A 213 -29.71 3.22 10.95
CA SER A 213 -29.79 2.00 11.75
C SER A 213 -29.12 0.77 11.12
N ALA A 214 -28.71 0.85 9.85
CA ALA A 214 -27.99 -0.22 9.19
C ALA A 214 -26.67 -0.51 9.91
N GLU A 215 -26.30 -1.79 9.95
CA GLU A 215 -25.07 -2.22 10.60
C GLU A 215 -23.87 -2.09 9.65
N VAL A 216 -22.77 -1.59 10.18
CA VAL A 216 -21.47 -1.45 9.51
C VAL A 216 -20.43 -2.22 10.33
N SER A 217 -19.60 -3.04 9.69
CA SER A 217 -18.58 -3.81 10.42
C SER A 217 -17.54 -2.91 11.08
N TRP A 218 -16.98 -3.37 12.19
CA TRP A 218 -15.85 -2.69 12.83
C TRP A 218 -14.68 -2.46 11.86
N SER A 219 -14.35 -3.44 11.00
CA SER A 219 -13.28 -3.30 10.01
C SER A 219 -13.52 -2.15 9.03
N ALA A 220 -14.78 -1.99 8.58
CA ALA A 220 -15.17 -0.88 7.74
C ALA A 220 -15.06 0.45 8.50
N VAL A 221 -15.58 0.55 9.73
CA VAL A 221 -15.45 1.79 10.52
C VAL A 221 -14.00 2.16 10.82
N ALA A 222 -13.15 1.18 11.17
CA ALA A 222 -11.72 1.39 11.35
C ALA A 222 -11.03 1.90 10.08
N SER A 223 -11.50 1.44 8.92
CA SER A 223 -11.02 1.89 7.62
C SER A 223 -11.51 3.31 7.28
N LEU A 224 -12.79 3.60 7.52
CA LEU A 224 -13.41 4.92 7.36
C LEU A 224 -12.72 5.97 8.24
N MET A 225 -12.37 5.64 9.49
CA MET A 225 -11.58 6.51 10.38
C MET A 225 -10.28 6.97 9.74
N GLY A 226 -9.64 6.11 8.95
CA GLY A 226 -8.40 6.44 8.25
C GLY A 226 -8.57 7.49 7.14
N PHE A 227 -9.80 7.80 6.71
CA PHE A 227 -10.11 8.82 5.71
C PHE A 227 -10.61 10.14 6.31
N SER A 228 -10.84 10.19 7.63
CA SER A 228 -11.17 11.42 8.34
C SER A 228 -10.03 12.46 8.25
N ALA A 229 -10.35 13.73 8.50
CA ALA A 229 -9.33 14.80 8.59
C ALA A 229 -8.32 14.51 9.70
N ASN A 230 -8.81 14.00 10.84
CA ASN A 230 -8.00 13.70 12.01
C ASN A 230 -8.37 12.32 12.56
N ARG A 231 -7.57 11.31 12.17
CA ARG A 231 -7.78 9.92 12.59
C ARG A 231 -7.82 9.75 14.11
N HIS A 232 -7.04 10.53 14.86
CA HIS A 232 -6.98 10.39 16.33
C HIS A 232 -8.25 10.95 16.99
N GLU A 233 -8.78 12.06 16.49
CA GLU A 233 -10.06 12.61 16.93
C GLU A 233 -11.23 11.70 16.52
N ALA A 234 -11.21 11.18 15.30
CA ALA A 234 -12.19 10.20 14.84
C ALA A 234 -12.22 8.95 15.74
N PHE A 235 -11.06 8.45 16.16
CA PHE A 235 -10.97 7.33 17.11
C PHE A 235 -11.53 7.67 18.49
N LYS A 236 -11.20 8.86 19.05
CA LYS A 236 -11.77 9.31 20.32
C LYS A 236 -13.29 9.48 20.25
N LEU A 237 -13.78 10.01 19.13
CA LEU A 237 -15.21 10.16 18.89
C LEU A 237 -15.89 8.79 18.82
N PHE A 238 -15.30 7.84 18.08
CA PHE A 238 -15.82 6.47 18.01
C PHE A 238 -15.92 5.84 19.40
N GLU A 239 -14.86 5.89 20.20
CA GLU A 239 -14.88 5.35 21.58
C GLU A 239 -15.92 6.00 22.49
N LYS A 240 -16.24 7.28 22.25
CA LYS A 240 -17.30 7.99 22.98
C LYS A 240 -18.70 7.53 22.54
N LEU A 241 -18.89 7.30 21.25
CA LEU A 241 -20.18 6.94 20.66
C LEU A 241 -20.51 5.46 20.81
N ASP A 242 -19.50 4.59 20.80
CA ASP A 242 -19.64 3.13 20.90
C ASP A 242 -18.57 2.51 21.82
N PRO A 243 -18.68 2.72 23.16
CA PRO A 243 -17.63 2.33 24.09
C PRO A 243 -17.35 0.83 24.11
N GLY A 244 -16.06 0.48 24.12
CA GLY A 244 -15.61 -0.91 24.24
C GLY A 244 -15.64 -1.71 22.94
N VAL A 245 -16.05 -1.09 21.82
CA VAL A 245 -15.96 -1.73 20.50
C VAL A 245 -14.52 -1.72 19.97
N SER A 246 -13.70 -0.69 20.19
CA SER A 246 -12.30 -0.74 19.72
C SER A 246 -11.40 -1.68 20.51
N THR A 247 -11.76 -1.98 21.75
CA THR A 247 -11.02 -2.90 22.64
C THR A 247 -11.42 -4.36 22.44
N ALA A 248 -12.50 -4.61 21.70
CA ALA A 248 -12.94 -5.96 21.37
C ALA A 248 -11.93 -6.59 20.39
N GLY A 249 -11.51 -7.82 20.67
CA GLY A 249 -10.59 -8.55 19.78
C GLY A 249 -11.15 -8.64 18.36
N ALA A 250 -10.24 -8.73 17.39
CA ALA A 250 -10.57 -8.92 15.98
C ALA A 250 -11.27 -10.27 15.70
N ASP A 251 -11.69 -11.01 16.72
CA ASP A 251 -12.51 -12.22 16.68
C ASP A 251 -13.98 -11.95 17.09
N GLN A 252 -14.27 -10.84 17.76
CA GLN A 252 -15.59 -10.59 18.38
C GLN A 252 -16.70 -10.07 17.44
N MET A 253 -16.44 -10.00 16.13
CA MET A 253 -17.43 -9.71 15.06
C MET A 253 -18.39 -8.53 15.34
N ARG A 254 -17.92 -7.50 16.05
CA ARG A 254 -18.78 -6.37 16.42
C ARG A 254 -19.08 -5.49 15.20
N LYS A 255 -20.32 -5.03 15.15
CA LYS A 255 -20.83 -4.04 14.20
C LYS A 255 -21.29 -2.81 14.97
N THR A 256 -21.34 -1.69 14.28
CA THR A 256 -21.91 -0.44 14.80
C THR A 256 -22.93 0.10 13.80
N SER A 257 -23.62 1.19 14.15
CA SER A 257 -24.60 1.81 13.25
C SER A 257 -23.93 2.67 12.17
N ALA A 258 -24.53 2.74 10.99
CA ALA A 258 -24.10 3.64 9.92
C ALA A 258 -24.09 5.11 10.36
N LYS A 259 -24.99 5.49 11.29
CA LYS A 259 -24.97 6.81 11.93
C LYS A 259 -23.63 7.11 12.62
N ILE A 260 -23.15 6.19 13.44
CA ILE A 260 -21.86 6.36 14.15
C ILE A 260 -20.71 6.38 13.14
N ALA A 261 -20.72 5.48 12.15
CA ALA A 261 -19.71 5.46 11.10
C ALA A 261 -19.66 6.78 10.30
N CYS A 262 -20.81 7.38 10.01
CA CYS A 262 -20.93 8.69 9.37
C CYS A 262 -20.33 9.82 10.24
N GLU A 263 -20.70 9.89 11.53
CA GLU A 263 -20.14 10.89 12.46
C GLU A 263 -18.61 10.78 12.58
N VAL A 264 -18.09 9.55 12.51
CA VAL A 264 -16.66 9.27 12.63
C VAL A 264 -15.87 9.65 11.38
N ILE A 265 -16.32 9.30 10.18
CA ILE A 265 -15.60 9.69 8.94
C ILE A 265 -15.65 11.20 8.71
N THR A 266 -16.74 11.85 9.10
CA THR A 266 -16.91 13.31 9.02
C THR A 266 -16.24 14.06 10.17
N SER A 267 -15.55 13.38 11.08
CA SER A 267 -14.85 14.05 12.18
C SER A 267 -13.83 15.07 11.63
N GLY A 268 -14.10 16.35 11.91
CA GLY A 268 -13.30 17.48 11.43
C GLY A 268 -13.57 17.91 9.98
N ARG A 269 -14.67 17.46 9.35
CA ARG A 269 -15.10 17.86 7.99
C ARG A 269 -16.62 17.98 7.90
N ASP A 270 -17.09 18.90 7.06
CA ASP A 270 -18.48 18.88 6.59
C ASP A 270 -18.64 17.81 5.51
N LEU A 271 -19.86 17.28 5.35
CA LEU A 271 -20.18 16.42 4.21
C LEU A 271 -19.88 17.14 2.89
N PRO A 272 -19.23 16.48 1.92
CA PRO A 272 -18.87 17.09 0.65
C PRO A 272 -20.09 17.39 -0.23
#